data_AF-A0A418UZL0-F1
#
_entry.id   AF-A0A418UZL0-F1
#
_cell.length_a   1.000
_cell.length_b   1.000
_cell.length_c   1.000
_cell.angle_alpha   90.00
_cell.angle_beta   90.00
_cell.angle_gamma   90.00
#
_symmetry.space_group_name_H-M   'P 1'
#
loop_
_entity.id
_entity.type
_entity.pdbx_description
1 polymer ?
#
loop_
_entity_poly.entity_id
_entity_poly.type
_entity_poly.pdbx_seq_one_letter_code
_entity_poly.pdbx_strand_id
1 'polypeptide(L)' 'MLKFLRHEGEKIAIEHRNRQHALTRRLRCYVKPGRFLIDWEVQRWQFTNLISVKISRPVLRNGRPLGNWRLVEY' A
#
# COMPACT_ATOMS: atom_id res chain seq x y z
N MET A 1 5.69 -1.72 -15.37
CA MET A 1 4.90 -2.51 -14.41
C MET A 1 5.46 -2.27 -13.01
N LEU A 2 4.59 -1.99 -12.04
CA LEU A 2 4.96 -1.75 -10.64
C LEU A 2 4.61 -2.99 -9.83
N LYS A 3 5.56 -3.54 -9.08
CA LYS A 3 5.33 -4.70 -8.23
C LYS A 3 5.61 -4.36 -6.78
N PHE A 4 4.69 -4.70 -5.90
CA PHE A 4 4.91 -4.56 -4.46
C PHE A 4 5.76 -5.73 -3.96
N LEU A 5 6.81 -5.45 -3.20
CA LEU A 5 7.70 -6.47 -2.64
C LEU A 5 7.44 -6.67 -1.14
N ARG A 6 7.54 -5.59 -0.35
CA ARG A 6 7.40 -5.67 1.11
C ARG A 6 7.00 -4.34 1.74
N HIS A 7 6.43 -4.42 2.95
CA HIS A 7 6.11 -3.29 3.82
C HIS A 7 6.83 -3.49 5.15
N GLU A 8 7.64 -2.50 5.53
CA GLU A 8 8.49 -2.47 6.71
C GLU A 8 8.11 -1.26 7.57
N GLY A 9 6.86 -1.22 8.04
CA GLY A 9 6.35 -0.17 8.92
C GLY A 9 6.27 1.20 8.23
N GLU A 10 7.35 1.97 8.31
CA GLU A 10 7.47 3.30 7.71
C GLU A 10 8.17 3.31 6.35
N LYS A 11 8.47 2.14 5.79
CA LYS A 11 9.06 2.01 4.46
C LYS A 11 8.34 0.93 3.66
N ILE A 12 8.27 1.11 2.35
CA ILE A 12 7.81 0.05 1.45
C ILE A 12 8.82 -0.20 0.33
N ALA A 13 9.03 -1.45 -0.04
CA ALA A 13 9.85 -1.79 -1.20
C ALA A 13 8.95 -2.18 -2.37
N ILE A 14 9.25 -1.61 -3.52
CA ILE A 14 8.58 -1.88 -4.78
C ILE A 14 9.64 -2.21 -5.84
N GLU A 15 9.22 -2.89 -6.89
CA GLU A 15 10.01 -3.10 -8.09
C GLU A 15 9.37 -2.34 -9.25
N HIS A 16 10.18 -1.56 -9.95
CA HIS A 16 9.81 -0.81 -11.14
C HIS A 16 10.93 -0.92 -12.17
N ARG A 17 10.60 -1.35 -13.40
CA ARG A 17 11.59 -1.56 -14.48
C ARG A 17 12.78 -2.45 -14.05
N ASN A 18 12.50 -3.57 -13.37
CA ASN A 18 13.49 -4.51 -12.83
C ASN A 18 14.51 -3.89 -11.86
N ARG A 19 14.17 -2.74 -11.26
CA ARG A 19 14.94 -2.12 -10.17
C ARG A 19 14.08 -2.04 -8.92
N GLN A 20 14.68 -2.39 -7.80
CA GLN A 20 14.05 -2.25 -6.50
C GLN A 20 14.19 -0.81 -6.00
N HIS A 21 13.10 -0.28 -5.47
CA HIS A 21 13.02 1.06 -4.91
C HIS A 21 12.40 0.98 -3.51
N ALA A 22 13.05 1.61 -2.53
CA ALA A 22 12.52 1.78 -1.19
C ALA A 22 11.85 3.16 -1.08
N LEU A 23 10.56 3.19 -0.78
CA LEU A 23 9.80 4.40 -0.54
C LEU A 23 9.71 4.65 0.96
N THR A 24 10.14 5.83 1.38
CA THR A 24 10.11 6.27 2.78
C THR A 24 9.06 7.34 3.05
N ARG A 25 8.55 7.99 2.00
CA ARG A 25 7.61 9.09 2.14
C ARG A 25 6.17 8.63 1.92
N ARG A 26 5.45 8.47 3.04
CA ARG A 26 4.00 8.22 3.04
C ARG A 26 3.24 9.52 2.81
N LEU A 27 2.40 9.55 1.80
CA LEU A 27 1.57 10.70 1.43
C LEU A 27 0.22 10.71 2.15
N ARG A 28 -0.43 9.54 2.25
CA ARG A 28 -1.74 9.41 2.92
C ARG A 28 -1.95 8.00 3.44
N CYS A 29 -2.66 7.89 4.55
CA CYS A 29 -3.18 6.64 5.09
C CYS A 29 -4.68 6.84 5.38
N TYR A 30 -5.53 5.92 4.95
CA TYR A 30 -6.96 5.96 5.25
C TYR A 30 -7.56 4.55 5.18
N VAL A 31 -8.70 4.37 5.84
CA VAL A 31 -9.49 3.14 5.75
C VAL A 31 -10.66 3.40 4.83
N LYS A 32 -10.84 2.55 3.82
CA LYS A 32 -12.00 2.55 2.94
C LYS A 32 -12.98 1.49 3.44
N PRO A 33 -14.24 1.85 3.71
CA PRO A 33 -15.23 0.86 4.12
C PRO A 33 -15.43 -0.17 3.01
N GLY A 34 -15.43 -1.44 3.37
CA GLY A 34 -15.71 -2.55 2.45
C GLY A 34 -17.13 -3.07 2.61
N ARG A 35 -17.34 -4.34 2.23
CA ARG A 35 -18.61 -5.03 2.46
C ARG A 35 -18.53 -5.81 3.78
N PHE A 36 -19.65 -5.83 4.53
CA PHE A 36 -19.77 -6.52 5.82
C PHE A 36 -18.78 -5.99 6.88
N LEU A 37 -18.03 -6.89 7.52
CA LEU A 37 -17.08 -6.64 8.60
C LEU A 37 -15.65 -6.36 8.12
N ILE A 38 -15.44 -6.28 6.80
CA ILE A 38 -14.13 -6.10 6.19
C ILE A 38 -14.05 -4.68 5.62
N ASP A 39 -13.05 -3.95 6.07
CA ASP A 39 -12.61 -2.67 5.51
C ASP A 39 -11.27 -2.85 4.78
N TRP A 40 -10.80 -1.79 4.12
CA TRP A 40 -9.55 -1.78 3.40
C TRP A 40 -8.66 -0.68 3.94
N GLU A 41 -7.55 -1.04 4.58
CA GLU A 41 -6.52 -0.07 4.90
C GLU A 41 -5.75 0.25 3.62
N VAL A 42 -5.68 1.53 3.28
CA VAL A 42 -5.07 2.03 2.06
C VAL A 42 -3.97 3.03 2.42
N GLN A 43 -2.79 2.80 1.86
CA GLN A 43 -1.66 3.72 2.00
C GLN A 43 -1.20 4.20 0.63
N ARG A 44 -0.91 5.49 0.53
CA ARG A 44 -0.34 6.12 -0.65
C ARG A 44 1.07 6.58 -0.32
N TRP A 45 2.02 6.21 -1.16
CA TRP A 45 3.45 6.47 -1.01
C TRP A 45 3.96 7.24 -2.21
N GLN A 46 4.89 8.16 -1.97
CA GLN A 46 5.55 8.88 -3.04
C GLN A 46 6.63 7.99 -3.64
N PHE A 47 6.57 7.75 -4.95
CA PHE A 47 7.64 7.06 -5.67
C PHE A 47 8.58 8.06 -6.36
N THR A 48 8.01 8.99 -7.11
CA THR A 48 8.73 10.11 -7.72
C THR A 48 7.96 11.40 -7.49
N ASN A 49 8.46 12.54 -8.00
CA ASN A 49 7.71 13.80 -7.93
C ASN A 49 6.39 13.77 -8.70
N LEU A 50 6.23 12.85 -9.65
CA LEU A 50 5.04 12.74 -10.51
C LEU A 50 4.25 11.44 -10.29
N ILE A 51 4.85 10.43 -9.65
CA ILE A 51 4.26 9.10 -9.51
C ILE A 51 4.11 8.75 -8.03
N SER A 52 2.94 8.25 -7.67
CA SER A 52 2.66 7.70 -6.35
C SER A 52 2.25 6.23 -6.45
N VAL A 53 2.67 5.42 -5.49
CA VAL A 53 2.23 4.04 -5.36
C VAL A 53 1.12 3.95 -4.33
N LYS A 54 0.07 3.20 -4.65
CA LYS A 54 -1.01 2.89 -3.74
C LYS A 54 -0.90 1.41 -3.37
N ILE A 55 -0.93 1.14 -2.07
CA ILE A 55 -1.03 -0.22 -1.54
C ILE A 55 -2.28 -0.31 -0.68
N SER A 56 -2.87 -1.51 -0.63
CA SER A 56 -4.00 -1.79 0.23
C SER A 56 -3.88 -3.17 0.86
N ARG A 57 -4.46 -3.32 2.04
CA ARG A 57 -4.69 -4.64 2.66
C ARG A 57 -6.11 -4.68 3.22
N PRO A 58 -6.75 -5.86 3.22
CA PRO A 58 -8.01 -6.03 3.93
C PRO A 58 -7.75 -5.96 5.44
N VAL A 59 -8.65 -5.33 6.18
CA VAL A 59 -8.65 -5.26 7.64
C VAL A 59 -10.06 -5.51 8.16
N LEU A 60 -10.19 -6.05 9.38
CA LEU A 60 -11.47 -6.04 10.08
C LEU A 60 -11.82 -4.61 10.53
N ARG A 61 -13.10 -4.35 10.82
CA ARG A 61 -13.55 -3.07 11.40
C ARG A 61 -12.83 -2.67 12.70
N ASN A 62 -12.26 -3.64 13.43
CA ASN A 62 -11.45 -3.39 14.63
C ASN A 62 -9.96 -3.09 14.31
N GLY A 63 -9.60 -2.93 13.04
CA GLY A 63 -8.25 -2.64 12.57
C GLY A 63 -7.33 -3.85 12.42
N ARG A 64 -7.77 -5.08 12.73
CA ARG A 64 -6.92 -6.27 12.59
C ARG A 64 -6.68 -6.61 11.12
N PRO A 65 -5.43 -6.86 10.69
CA PRO A 65 -5.13 -7.18 9.30
C PRO A 65 -5.68 -8.55 8.87
N LEU A 66 -6.47 -8.51 7.79
CA LEU A 66 -6.99 -9.61 6.96
C LEU A 66 -5.95 -10.39 6.15
N GLY A 67 -4.88 -9.70 5.78
CA GLY A 67 -3.89 -10.27 4.88
C GLY A 67 -2.82 -9.28 4.50
N ASN A 68 -2.04 -9.69 3.50
CA ASN A 68 -0.86 -8.95 3.07
C ASN A 68 -1.23 -7.69 2.29
N TRP A 69 -0.33 -6.72 2.35
CA TRP A 69 -0.35 -5.55 1.48
C TRP A 69 -0.24 -5.97 0.02
N ARG A 70 -1.01 -5.31 -0.83
CA ARG A 70 -1.03 -5.51 -2.29
C ARG A 70 -0.99 -4.16 -2.98
N LEU A 71 -0.33 -4.10 -4.12
CA LEU A 71 -0.34 -2.93 -4.98
C LEU A 71 -1.75 -2.74 -5.57
N VAL A 72 -2.23 -1.51 -5.59
CA VAL A 72 -3.48 -1.14 -6.26
C VAL A 72 -3.07 -0.45 -7.56
N GLU A 73 -3.06 -1.21 -8.66
CA GLU A 73 -2.87 -0.66 -10.00
C GLU A 73 -4.15 0.10 -10.40
N TYR A 74 -3.97 1.25 -11.07
CA TYR A 74 -5.04 2.02 -11.70
C TYR A 74 -4.97 1.80 -13.21
#